data_AF-A0A510X5N4-F1
#
_entry.id   AF-A0A510X5N4-F1
#
_cell.length_a   1.000
_cell.length_b   1.000
_cell.length_c   1.000
_cell.angle_alpha   90.00
_cell.angle_beta   90.00
_cell.angle_gamma   90.00
#
_symmetry.space_group_name_H-M   'P 1'
#
loop_
_entity.id
_entity.type
_entity.pdbx_description
1 polymer ?
#
loop_
_entity_poly.entity_id
_entity_poly.type
_entity_poly.pdbx_seq_one_letter_code
_entity_poly.pdbx_strand_id
1 'polypeptide(L)'
;MPLPIAPLSDPRYYLANFRAALDWVVARYDDLLRDEERDFLARFAALPEAAQALLVRLVMRRGEHFRTSRLEYAEIGDTDAALAPLIASGLVAADPAFGVEELCRQLRLAELRQALAEALAEAGLGRATKGELTTRLPELMPAPRRYSAWWPEAPDRLIRLTAMATCERLRLMFFGNLRQDWSEFVLTELGHQRFETVPFGPESRAFRYPEELDAYLALHALGERLAAGEAVSDLADALSESLPPPAANPWLAARRRRLALRLGREAERQGEVALALDLYAQGGEDEALVRRLRLLERLGEHRRALDLARPCLDAPASEAQRQALTRLVPRLEKRLGLMVTPSSPEPAPEQLTLTLPQAAGGGVERAVAEHLATPEAPVRYVENGLLTGLFGLLCWEAIFAPLPGAFFHPFQSGPADLYRPDFVSRRRARFDACLARLDSGDYRQAIRATWAAKHGLASPFVAWELLDRELLELALASLPPAHLRACFERLLADLKANRAGLPDLIQCFPGRGDYRLIEVKGPGDRLQDNQRRWLAFFQERGIPAAVCRVRWA
;
A
#
# COMPACT_ATOMS: atom_id res chain seq x y z
N MET A 1 24.35 -12.99 6.65
CA MET A 1 25.12 -11.72 6.69
C MET A 1 24.19 -10.55 6.47
N PRO A 2 24.44 -9.38 7.08
CA PRO A 2 23.73 -8.15 6.73
C PRO A 2 23.96 -7.83 5.25
N LEU A 3 22.94 -7.30 4.58
CA LEU A 3 23.06 -6.82 3.21
C LEU A 3 23.95 -5.56 3.21
N PRO A 4 25.06 -5.53 2.45
CA PRO A 4 25.89 -4.34 2.39
C PRO A 4 25.13 -3.22 1.65
N ILE A 5 25.22 -2.00 2.18
CA ILE A 5 24.74 -0.76 1.54
C ILE A 5 25.99 0.06 1.21
N ALA A 6 26.15 0.42 -0.06
CA ALA A 6 27.36 1.04 -0.58
C ALA A 6 27.38 2.56 -0.34
N PRO A 7 28.48 3.15 0.14
CA PRO A 7 28.56 4.55 0.54
C PRO A 7 28.15 5.50 -0.61
N LEU A 8 27.33 6.53 -0.35
CA LEU A 8 26.94 7.52 -1.38
C LEU A 8 28.11 8.36 -1.91
N SER A 9 29.26 8.34 -1.22
CA SER A 9 30.51 8.91 -1.73
C SER A 9 31.10 8.10 -2.88
N ASP A 10 30.70 6.84 -3.06
CA ASP A 10 30.99 6.05 -4.26
C ASP A 10 30.08 6.52 -5.40
N PRO A 11 30.62 7.08 -6.50
CA PRO A 11 29.80 7.52 -7.62
C PRO A 11 28.99 6.40 -8.29
N ARG A 12 29.36 5.13 -8.06
CA ARG A 12 28.67 3.92 -8.55
C ARG A 12 27.94 3.15 -7.44
N TYR A 13 27.58 3.79 -6.32
CA TYR A 13 26.85 3.14 -5.22
C TYR A 13 25.63 2.32 -5.68
N TYR A 14 24.91 2.79 -6.71
CA TYR A 14 23.72 2.13 -7.24
C TYR A 14 24.03 0.78 -7.87
N LEU A 15 25.21 0.63 -8.50
CA LEU A 15 25.66 -0.62 -9.06
C LEU A 15 26.03 -1.61 -7.95
N ALA A 16 26.74 -1.14 -6.92
CA ALA A 16 27.09 -1.98 -5.77
C ALA A 16 25.84 -2.47 -5.03
N ASN A 17 24.84 -1.61 -4.82
CA ASN A 17 23.56 -1.96 -4.22
C ASN A 17 22.78 -2.97 -5.08
N PHE A 18 22.76 -2.78 -6.40
CA PHE A 18 22.13 -3.73 -7.32
C PHE A 18 22.81 -5.10 -7.28
N ARG A 19 24.15 -5.16 -7.34
CA ARG A 19 24.93 -6.41 -7.19
C ARG A 19 24.60 -7.11 -5.87
N ALA A 20 24.60 -6.37 -4.76
CA ALA A 20 24.26 -6.91 -3.44
C ALA A 20 22.83 -7.48 -3.39
N ALA A 21 21.87 -6.83 -4.04
CA ALA A 21 20.51 -7.33 -4.15
C ALA A 21 20.41 -8.61 -4.99
N LEU A 22 21.15 -8.70 -6.10
CA LEU A 22 21.21 -9.92 -6.90
C LEU A 22 21.81 -11.08 -6.12
N ASP A 23 22.93 -10.86 -5.43
CA ASP A 23 23.56 -11.87 -4.57
C ASP A 23 22.61 -12.34 -3.46
N TRP A 24 21.82 -11.41 -2.89
CA TRP A 24 20.80 -11.73 -1.90
C TRP A 24 19.70 -12.64 -2.45
N VAL A 25 19.25 -12.37 -3.68
CA VAL A 25 18.25 -13.18 -4.38
C VAL A 25 18.82 -14.56 -4.67
N VAL A 26 20.00 -14.65 -5.29
CA VAL A 26 20.65 -15.94 -5.61
C VAL A 26 20.82 -16.80 -4.36
N ALA A 27 21.26 -16.21 -3.24
CA ALA A 27 21.47 -16.96 -2.00
C ALA A 27 20.20 -17.56 -1.37
N ARG A 28 18.99 -17.13 -1.78
CA ARG A 28 17.71 -17.54 -1.16
C ARG A 28 16.67 -18.12 -2.11
N TYR A 29 16.81 -17.81 -3.39
CA TYR A 29 15.84 -18.13 -4.43
C TYR A 29 16.48 -18.90 -5.58
N ASP A 30 17.70 -19.45 -5.44
CA ASP A 30 18.31 -20.24 -6.52
C ASP A 30 17.34 -21.32 -7.05
N ASP A 31 16.64 -22.02 -6.17
CA ASP A 31 15.61 -23.01 -6.50
C ASP A 31 14.39 -22.45 -7.27
N LEU A 32 14.20 -21.14 -7.29
CA LEU A 32 13.11 -20.44 -8.00
C LEU A 32 13.58 -19.70 -9.27
N LEU A 33 14.89 -19.66 -9.55
CA LEU A 33 15.43 -19.01 -10.76
C LEU A 33 15.23 -19.90 -11.99
N ARG A 34 14.53 -19.36 -12.99
CA ARG A 34 14.38 -19.95 -14.32
C ARG A 34 15.60 -19.70 -15.19
N ASP A 35 15.67 -20.39 -16.32
CA ASP A 35 16.77 -20.26 -17.28
C ASP A 35 16.93 -18.81 -17.74
N GLU A 36 15.86 -18.05 -17.98
CA GLU A 36 15.97 -16.64 -18.37
C GLU A 36 16.63 -15.77 -17.28
N GLU A 37 16.35 -16.06 -16.01
CA GLU A 37 16.91 -15.32 -14.88
C GLU A 37 18.38 -15.70 -14.64
N ARG A 38 18.72 -16.98 -14.79
CA ARG A 38 20.11 -17.47 -14.72
C ARG A 38 20.96 -16.92 -15.86
N ASP A 39 20.42 -16.90 -17.08
CA ASP A 39 21.06 -16.30 -18.26
C ASP A 39 21.32 -14.81 -18.05
N PHE A 40 20.34 -14.07 -17.52
CA PHE A 40 20.51 -12.66 -17.21
C PHE A 40 21.65 -12.44 -16.21
N LEU A 41 21.68 -13.20 -15.11
CA LEU A 41 22.72 -13.09 -14.08
C LEU A 41 24.11 -13.37 -14.66
N ALA A 42 24.24 -14.42 -15.48
CA ALA A 42 25.50 -14.78 -16.13
C ALA A 42 25.97 -13.69 -17.12
N ARG A 43 25.06 -13.19 -17.97
CA ARG A 43 25.37 -12.11 -18.92
C ARG A 43 25.75 -10.83 -18.19
N PHE A 44 25.00 -10.45 -17.14
CA PHE A 44 25.28 -9.27 -16.35
C PHE A 44 26.66 -9.33 -15.69
N ALA A 45 27.01 -10.46 -15.07
CA ALA A 45 28.31 -10.64 -14.42
C ALA A 45 29.49 -10.56 -15.41
N ALA A 46 29.28 -11.00 -16.66
CA ALA A 46 30.30 -10.96 -17.71
C ALA A 46 30.53 -9.57 -18.34
N LEU A 47 29.64 -8.60 -18.10
CA LEU A 47 29.76 -7.26 -18.66
C LEU A 47 30.91 -6.46 -18.03
N PRO A 48 31.58 -5.58 -18.79
CA PRO A 48 32.44 -4.55 -18.22
C PRO A 48 31.69 -3.67 -17.23
N GLU A 49 32.39 -3.15 -16.22
CA GLU A 49 31.74 -2.41 -15.13
C GLU A 49 30.95 -1.18 -15.61
N ALA A 50 31.46 -0.44 -16.59
CA ALA A 50 30.76 0.71 -17.17
C ALA A 50 29.42 0.30 -17.83
N ALA A 51 29.38 -0.86 -18.49
CA ALA A 51 28.16 -1.41 -19.08
C ALA A 51 27.17 -1.87 -18.01
N GLN A 52 27.66 -2.52 -16.93
CA GLN A 52 26.81 -2.87 -15.79
C GLN A 52 26.20 -1.62 -15.15
N ALA A 53 27.00 -0.58 -14.91
CA ALA A 53 26.54 0.69 -14.37
C ALA A 53 25.46 1.33 -15.26
N LEU A 54 25.69 1.38 -16.58
CA LEU A 54 24.71 1.90 -17.53
C LEU A 54 23.41 1.09 -17.49
N LEU A 55 23.48 -0.25 -17.48
CA LEU A 55 22.29 -1.09 -17.38
C LEU A 55 21.47 -0.77 -16.13
N VAL A 56 22.12 -0.66 -14.97
CA VAL A 56 21.42 -0.33 -13.71
C VAL A 56 20.79 1.05 -13.78
N ARG A 57 21.45 2.06 -14.39
CA ARG A 57 20.84 3.38 -14.64
C ARG A 57 19.58 3.28 -15.49
N LEU A 58 19.57 2.42 -16.52
CA LEU A 58 18.39 2.20 -17.36
C LEU A 58 17.26 1.52 -16.57
N VAL A 59 17.58 0.46 -15.79
CA VAL A 59 16.62 -0.28 -14.95
C VAL A 59 15.96 0.62 -13.90
N MET A 60 16.70 1.56 -13.33
CA MET A 60 16.19 2.48 -12.30
C MET A 60 15.40 3.66 -12.87
N ARG A 61 15.42 3.89 -14.20
CA ARG A 61 14.66 4.98 -14.83
C ARG A 61 13.29 4.49 -15.25
N ARG A 62 12.34 5.44 -15.32
CA ARG A 62 10.98 5.16 -15.78
C ARG A 62 10.95 4.87 -17.28
N GLY A 63 10.33 3.76 -17.65
CA GLY A 63 10.14 3.33 -19.05
C GLY A 63 11.26 2.43 -19.55
N GLU A 64 11.10 1.92 -20.77
CA GLU A 64 12.06 0.98 -21.38
C GLU A 64 12.79 1.56 -22.59
N HIS A 65 12.30 2.68 -23.14
CA HIS A 65 12.87 3.32 -24.33
C HIS A 65 13.64 4.57 -23.92
N PHE A 66 14.90 4.66 -24.37
CA PHE A 66 15.80 5.73 -24.00
C PHE A 66 16.53 6.29 -25.21
N ARG A 67 16.55 7.62 -25.29
CA ARG A 67 17.38 8.37 -26.24
C ARG A 67 18.82 8.44 -25.74
N THR A 68 19.79 8.11 -26.58
CA THR A 68 21.21 8.06 -26.19
C THR A 68 21.74 9.44 -25.78
N SER A 69 21.22 10.52 -26.35
CA SER A 69 21.51 11.90 -25.94
C SER A 69 21.13 12.24 -24.49
N ARG A 70 20.36 11.38 -23.82
CA ARG A 70 19.94 11.56 -22.42
C ARG A 70 20.62 10.57 -21.46
N LEU A 71 21.69 9.91 -21.91
CA LEU A 71 22.42 8.89 -21.16
C LEU A 71 23.86 9.35 -20.86
N GLU A 72 24.01 10.60 -20.41
CA GLU A 72 25.31 11.18 -20.05
C GLU A 72 25.55 11.04 -18.54
N TYR A 73 26.54 10.23 -18.18
CA TYR A 73 26.90 9.96 -16.78
C TYR A 73 28.43 10.03 -16.63
N ALA A 74 28.92 11.01 -15.87
CA ALA A 74 30.35 11.27 -15.72
C ALA A 74 31.10 10.04 -15.18
N GLU A 75 30.47 9.27 -14.28
CA GLU A 75 31.05 8.08 -13.70
C GLU A 75 31.08 6.86 -14.63
N ILE A 76 30.34 6.88 -15.74
CA ILE A 76 30.31 5.80 -16.74
C ILE A 76 31.28 6.12 -17.88
N GLY A 77 31.45 7.40 -18.23
CA GLY A 77 32.31 7.83 -19.32
C GLY A 77 31.58 7.77 -20.66
N ASP A 78 32.23 7.20 -21.68
CA ASP A 78 31.67 7.10 -23.03
C ASP A 78 30.47 6.15 -23.07
N THR A 79 29.29 6.74 -23.29
CA THR A 79 28.01 6.04 -23.39
C THR A 79 27.99 4.99 -24.49
N ASP A 80 28.60 5.25 -25.64
CA ASP A 80 28.56 4.33 -26.78
C ASP A 80 29.44 3.11 -26.52
N ALA A 81 30.61 3.32 -25.90
CA ALA A 81 31.47 2.24 -25.45
C ALA A 81 30.81 1.37 -24.36
N ALA A 82 30.07 1.99 -23.42
CA ALA A 82 29.34 1.27 -22.38
C ALA A 82 28.09 0.53 -22.92
N LEU A 83 27.48 1.05 -23.98
CA LEU A 83 26.27 0.50 -24.58
C LEU A 83 26.55 -0.70 -25.51
N ALA A 84 27.68 -0.71 -26.20
CA ALA A 84 28.01 -1.77 -27.16
C ALA A 84 27.97 -3.20 -26.56
N PRO A 85 28.54 -3.47 -25.36
CA PRO A 85 28.40 -4.78 -24.70
C PRO A 85 26.96 -5.14 -24.30
N LEU A 86 26.13 -4.14 -23.96
CA LEU A 86 24.72 -4.37 -23.63
C LEU A 86 23.91 -4.79 -24.85
N ILE A 87 24.22 -4.21 -26.01
CA ILE A 87 23.62 -4.60 -27.29
C ILE A 87 24.08 -5.99 -27.69
N ALA A 88 25.38 -6.27 -27.61
CA ALA A 88 25.95 -7.57 -27.98
C ALA A 88 25.42 -8.73 -27.11
N SER A 89 25.12 -8.47 -25.83
CA SER A 89 24.52 -9.46 -24.92
C SER A 89 22.99 -9.59 -25.03
N GLY A 90 22.35 -8.74 -25.84
CA GLY A 90 20.90 -8.72 -26.03
C GLY A 90 20.11 -8.16 -24.85
N LEU A 91 20.78 -7.55 -23.86
CA LEU A 91 20.15 -6.89 -22.70
C LEU A 91 19.58 -5.51 -23.07
N VAL A 92 20.03 -4.96 -24.19
CA VAL A 92 19.50 -3.75 -24.81
C VAL A 92 19.33 -3.98 -26.31
N ALA A 93 18.20 -3.58 -26.88
CA ALA A 93 17.99 -3.54 -28.31
C ALA A 93 18.36 -2.16 -28.87
N ALA A 94 19.21 -2.14 -29.90
CA ALA A 94 19.46 -0.94 -30.69
C ALA A 94 18.36 -0.76 -31.75
N ASP A 95 17.94 0.50 -31.97
CA ASP A 95 16.96 0.87 -32.99
C ASP A 95 15.67 0.01 -32.96
N PRO A 96 14.98 -0.04 -31.80
CA PRO A 96 13.82 -0.91 -31.60
C PRO A 96 12.66 -0.48 -32.50
N ALA A 97 11.81 -1.43 -32.87
CA ALA A 97 10.53 -1.14 -33.50
C ALA A 97 9.45 -0.86 -32.43
N PHE A 98 8.68 0.21 -32.60
CA PHE A 98 7.59 0.60 -31.71
C PHE A 98 6.51 1.42 -32.43
N GLY A 99 5.31 1.47 -31.83
CA GLY A 99 4.15 2.22 -32.32
C GLY A 99 4.31 3.73 -32.13
N VAL A 100 3.54 4.51 -32.88
CA VAL A 100 3.65 5.98 -32.92
C VAL A 100 3.31 6.65 -31.57
N GLU A 101 2.58 5.98 -30.70
CA GLU A 101 2.31 6.41 -29.32
C GLU A 101 3.62 6.56 -28.52
N GLU A 102 4.53 5.60 -28.68
CA GLU A 102 5.84 5.66 -28.03
C GLU A 102 6.70 6.77 -28.64
N LEU A 103 6.63 6.96 -29.96
CA LEU A 103 7.29 8.10 -30.61
C LEU A 103 6.82 9.43 -30.02
N CYS A 104 5.50 9.59 -29.84
CA CYS A 104 4.89 10.75 -29.19
C CYS A 104 5.36 10.91 -27.74
N ARG A 105 5.59 9.84 -26.99
CA ARG A 105 6.15 9.92 -25.62
C ARG A 105 7.60 10.40 -25.63
N GLN A 106 8.42 9.93 -26.57
CA GLN A 106 9.86 10.19 -26.63
C GLN A 106 10.22 11.58 -27.18
N LEU A 107 9.45 12.08 -28.15
CA LEU A 107 9.74 13.32 -28.86
C LEU A 107 8.95 14.53 -28.33
N ARG A 108 9.58 15.70 -28.37
CA ARG A 108 8.91 17.00 -28.18
C ARG A 108 8.08 17.33 -29.41
N LEU A 109 7.13 18.26 -29.27
CA LEU A 109 6.24 18.64 -30.39
C LEU A 109 7.00 19.14 -31.63
N ALA A 110 8.07 19.91 -31.43
CA ALA A 110 8.91 20.39 -32.54
C ALA A 110 9.61 19.23 -33.27
N GLU A 111 10.09 18.25 -32.51
CA GLU A 111 10.75 17.06 -33.06
C GLU A 111 9.75 16.17 -33.81
N LEU A 112 8.53 15.99 -33.29
CA LEU A 112 7.46 15.27 -33.99
C LEU A 112 7.11 15.92 -35.34
N ARG A 113 7.12 17.26 -35.40
CA ARG A 113 6.87 17.99 -36.65
C ARG A 113 7.98 17.82 -37.67
N GLN A 114 9.21 17.60 -37.23
CA GLN A 114 10.34 17.30 -38.12
C GLN A 114 10.29 15.84 -38.56
N ALA A 115 10.17 14.91 -37.61
CA ALA A 115 10.13 13.47 -37.85
C ALA A 115 9.00 13.05 -38.80
N LEU A 116 7.82 13.64 -38.63
CA LEU A 116 6.61 13.26 -39.37
C LEU A 116 6.13 14.37 -40.32
N ALA A 117 7.03 15.25 -40.80
CA ALA A 117 6.67 16.45 -41.56
C ALA A 117 5.71 16.16 -42.73
N GLU A 118 6.04 15.18 -43.58
CA GLU A 118 5.23 14.78 -44.73
C GLU A 118 3.88 14.20 -44.30
N ALA A 119 3.88 13.21 -43.40
CA ALA A 119 2.67 12.56 -42.92
C ALA A 119 1.71 13.54 -42.21
N LEU A 120 2.24 14.50 -41.45
CA LEU A 120 1.43 15.52 -40.79
C LEU A 120 0.88 16.55 -41.78
N ALA A 121 1.59 16.86 -42.86
CA ALA A 121 1.08 17.72 -43.92
C ALA A 121 -0.07 17.06 -44.68
N GLU A 122 0.10 15.80 -45.08
CA GLU A 122 -0.91 15.00 -45.78
C GLU A 122 -2.18 14.82 -44.95
N ALA A 123 -2.05 14.57 -43.63
CA ALA A 123 -3.18 14.42 -42.72
C ALA A 123 -3.81 15.76 -42.25
N GLY A 124 -3.28 16.91 -42.68
CA GLY A 124 -3.75 18.23 -42.23
C GLY A 124 -3.50 18.52 -40.75
N LEU A 125 -2.50 17.87 -40.14
CA LEU A 125 -2.16 17.94 -38.72
C LEU A 125 -0.94 18.82 -38.40
N GLY A 126 -0.39 19.56 -39.37
CA GLY A 126 0.83 20.37 -39.18
C GLY A 126 0.76 21.39 -38.03
N ARG A 127 -0.44 21.88 -37.69
CA ARG A 127 -0.67 22.82 -36.57
C ARG A 127 -1.24 22.16 -35.30
N ALA A 128 -1.47 20.86 -35.32
CA ALA A 128 -2.02 20.13 -34.19
C ALA A 128 -1.11 20.25 -32.95
N THR A 129 -1.74 20.24 -31.79
CA THR A 129 -1.10 20.13 -30.48
C THR A 129 -0.58 18.72 -30.26
N LYS A 130 0.35 18.54 -29.30
CA LYS A 130 0.88 17.21 -28.97
C LYS A 130 -0.23 16.24 -28.51
N GLY A 131 -1.25 16.74 -27.81
CA GLY A 131 -2.41 15.95 -27.41
C GLY A 131 -3.18 15.42 -28.62
N GLU A 132 -3.54 16.30 -29.55
CA GLU A 132 -4.24 15.92 -30.79
C GLU A 132 -3.43 14.93 -31.64
N LEU A 133 -2.11 15.12 -31.74
CA LEU A 133 -1.22 14.17 -32.42
C LEU A 133 -1.21 12.80 -31.74
N THR A 134 -1.13 12.78 -30.40
CA THR A 134 -1.11 11.52 -29.64
C THR A 134 -2.42 10.75 -29.81
N THR A 135 -3.55 11.44 -29.99
CA THR A 135 -4.85 10.81 -30.23
C THR A 135 -5.01 10.32 -31.69
N ARG A 136 -4.59 11.11 -32.67
CA ARG A 136 -4.90 10.82 -34.10
C ARG A 136 -3.85 9.96 -34.81
N LEU A 137 -2.58 10.09 -34.44
CA LEU A 137 -1.51 9.34 -35.11
C LEU A 137 -1.64 7.82 -35.00
N PRO A 138 -2.10 7.23 -33.88
CA PRO A 138 -2.31 5.78 -33.78
C PRO A 138 -3.18 5.20 -34.90
N GLU A 139 -4.25 5.90 -35.28
CA GLU A 139 -5.16 5.47 -36.34
C GLU A 139 -4.53 5.63 -37.73
N LEU A 140 -3.73 6.68 -37.93
CA LEU A 140 -3.09 6.98 -39.22
C LEU A 140 -1.85 6.12 -39.48
N MET A 141 -1.12 5.75 -38.43
CA MET A 141 0.18 5.08 -38.53
C MET A 141 0.28 3.91 -37.52
N PRO A 142 -0.59 2.88 -37.64
CA PRO A 142 -0.69 1.82 -36.64
C PRO A 142 0.49 0.84 -36.66
N ALA A 143 1.19 0.72 -37.79
CA ALA A 143 2.28 -0.23 -37.94
C ALA A 143 3.53 0.24 -37.18
N PRO A 144 4.10 -0.59 -36.28
CA PRO A 144 5.36 -0.28 -35.62
C PRO A 144 6.49 -0.09 -36.62
N ARG A 145 7.35 0.91 -36.39
CA ARG A 145 8.56 1.14 -37.19
C ARG A 145 9.77 1.32 -36.28
N ARG A 146 10.96 1.12 -36.83
CA ARG A 146 12.22 1.43 -36.16
C ARG A 146 12.34 2.95 -35.96
N TYR A 147 13.08 3.38 -34.94
CA TYR A 147 13.29 4.80 -34.69
C TYR A 147 13.95 5.49 -35.90
N SER A 148 14.95 4.85 -36.49
CA SER A 148 15.61 5.32 -37.72
C SER A 148 14.66 5.45 -38.92
N ALA A 149 13.57 4.66 -38.95
CA ALA A 149 12.55 4.75 -40.00
C ALA A 149 11.47 5.79 -39.68
N TRP A 150 11.24 6.08 -38.40
CA TRP A 150 10.37 7.18 -37.97
C TRP A 150 11.01 8.55 -38.20
N TRP A 151 12.32 8.67 -37.96
CA TRP A 151 13.06 9.91 -38.14
C TRP A 151 14.49 9.62 -38.64
N PRO A 152 14.68 9.49 -39.97
CA PRO A 152 16.00 9.19 -40.55
C PRO A 152 17.08 10.21 -40.21
N GLU A 153 16.69 11.48 -40.05
CA GLU A 153 17.56 12.61 -39.70
C GLU A 153 17.68 12.84 -38.18
N ALA A 154 17.30 11.85 -37.35
CA ALA A 154 17.35 12.00 -35.90
C ALA A 154 18.78 12.34 -35.42
N PRO A 155 18.93 13.30 -34.49
CA PRO A 155 20.24 13.73 -34.00
C PRO A 155 20.89 12.73 -33.04
N ASP A 156 20.16 11.68 -32.67
CA ASP A 156 20.59 10.67 -31.71
C ASP A 156 19.97 9.31 -32.04
N ARG A 157 20.26 8.31 -31.20
CA ARG A 157 19.73 6.96 -31.34
C ARG A 157 18.73 6.67 -30.24
N LEU A 158 17.84 5.74 -30.51
CA LEU A 158 16.94 5.21 -29.50
C LEU A 158 17.25 3.73 -29.23
N ILE A 159 17.26 3.39 -27.95
CA ILE A 159 17.46 2.02 -27.46
C ILE A 159 16.24 1.57 -26.68
N ARG A 160 16.05 0.24 -26.57
CA ARG A 160 15.08 -0.37 -25.67
C ARG A 160 15.76 -1.33 -24.70
N LEU A 161 15.54 -1.15 -23.41
CA LEU A 161 15.90 -2.12 -22.38
C LEU A 161 15.04 -3.38 -22.55
N THR A 162 15.65 -4.52 -22.85
CA THR A 162 14.93 -5.79 -23.07
C THR A 162 14.86 -6.64 -21.80
N ALA A 163 15.73 -6.37 -20.83
CA ALA A 163 15.83 -7.14 -19.59
C ALA A 163 14.90 -6.66 -18.47
N MET A 164 13.96 -5.73 -18.74
CA MET A 164 13.14 -5.12 -17.70
C MET A 164 12.26 -6.15 -16.98
N ALA A 165 11.58 -7.03 -17.71
CA ALA A 165 10.74 -8.07 -17.11
C ALA A 165 11.51 -8.99 -16.14
N THR A 166 12.74 -9.39 -16.51
CA THR A 166 13.64 -10.17 -15.65
C THR A 166 14.06 -9.36 -14.41
N CYS A 167 14.42 -8.09 -14.59
CA CYS A 167 14.77 -7.19 -13.48
C CYS A 167 13.59 -6.98 -12.52
N GLU A 168 12.36 -6.85 -13.02
CA GLU A 168 11.17 -6.72 -12.19
C GLU A 168 10.88 -7.99 -11.40
N ARG A 169 11.08 -9.16 -12.00
CA ARG A 169 10.94 -10.43 -11.28
C ARG A 169 11.99 -10.58 -10.17
N LEU A 170 13.25 -10.23 -10.44
CA LEU A 170 14.30 -10.23 -9.41
C LEU A 170 14.00 -9.21 -8.30
N ARG A 171 13.50 -8.02 -8.67
CA ARG A 171 13.02 -7.00 -7.73
C ARG A 171 11.88 -7.53 -6.85
N LEU A 172 10.94 -8.26 -7.45
CA LEU A 172 9.85 -8.92 -6.73
C LEU A 172 10.37 -9.97 -5.74
N MET A 173 11.32 -10.82 -6.13
CA MET A 173 11.94 -11.80 -5.23
C MET A 173 12.64 -11.12 -4.05
N PHE A 174 13.31 -10.00 -4.29
CA PHE A 174 14.00 -9.23 -3.26
C PHE A 174 13.01 -8.56 -2.26
N PHE A 175 12.10 -7.72 -2.76
CA PHE A 175 11.19 -6.93 -1.92
C PHE A 175 9.89 -7.65 -1.52
N GLY A 176 9.59 -8.80 -2.11
CA GLY A 176 8.29 -9.48 -1.92
C GLY A 176 7.09 -8.68 -2.47
N ASN A 177 7.34 -7.57 -3.17
CA ASN A 177 6.35 -6.66 -3.73
C ASN A 177 6.98 -5.81 -4.86
N LEU A 178 6.14 -5.11 -5.63
CA LEU A 178 6.59 -4.20 -6.71
C LEU A 178 6.33 -2.71 -6.40
N ARG A 179 5.91 -2.38 -5.17
CA ARG A 179 5.75 -0.98 -4.74
C ARG A 179 7.06 -0.36 -4.25
N GLN A 180 7.99 -1.18 -3.78
CA GLN A 180 9.36 -0.77 -3.44
C GLN A 180 10.28 -0.90 -4.65
N ASP A 181 11.27 -0.04 -4.72
CA ASP A 181 12.28 -0.05 -5.78
C ASP A 181 13.70 0.08 -5.19
N TRP A 182 14.69 0.09 -6.07
CA TRP A 182 16.10 0.13 -5.69
C TRP A 182 16.51 1.43 -4.96
N SER A 183 15.68 2.47 -4.97
CA SER A 183 15.93 3.72 -4.23
C SER A 183 15.85 3.53 -2.71
N GLU A 184 15.24 2.46 -2.22
CA GLU A 184 15.19 2.11 -0.78
C GLU A 184 16.59 2.01 -0.16
N PHE A 185 17.59 1.55 -0.92
CA PHE A 185 18.98 1.52 -0.47
C PHE A 185 19.51 2.94 -0.19
N VAL A 186 19.21 3.88 -1.09
CA VAL A 186 19.63 5.28 -0.99
C VAL A 186 18.93 6.00 0.15
N LEU A 187 17.60 5.82 0.27
CA LEU A 187 16.80 6.42 1.33
C LEU A 187 17.23 5.94 2.72
N THR A 188 17.60 4.67 2.83
CA THR A 188 18.12 4.09 4.07
C THR A 188 19.48 4.69 4.43
N GLU A 189 20.35 4.85 3.44
CA GLU A 189 21.68 5.37 3.67
C GLU A 189 21.74 6.86 3.99
N LEU A 190 20.87 7.66 3.36
CA LEU A 190 20.65 9.07 3.74
C LEU A 190 20.11 9.22 5.17
N GLY A 191 19.75 8.12 5.84
CA GLY A 191 19.19 8.12 7.19
C GLY A 191 17.74 8.60 7.24
N HIS A 192 17.09 8.83 6.09
CA HIS A 192 15.68 9.23 6.04
C HIS A 192 14.76 8.15 6.60
N GLN A 193 15.14 6.88 6.45
CA GLN A 193 14.40 5.77 7.02
C GLN A 193 15.36 4.75 7.62
N ARG A 194 15.19 4.44 8.90
CA ARG A 194 15.93 3.40 9.61
C ARG A 194 15.01 2.23 9.89
N PHE A 195 15.46 1.01 9.70
CA PHE A 195 14.64 -0.19 9.91
C PHE A 195 15.12 -1.01 11.11
N GLU A 196 14.21 -1.77 11.71
CA GLU A 196 14.58 -2.72 12.77
C GLU A 196 15.48 -3.83 12.22
N THR A 197 16.48 -4.23 13.01
CA THR A 197 17.37 -5.33 12.63
C THR A 197 16.76 -6.65 13.06
N VAL A 198 16.19 -7.36 12.09
CA VAL A 198 15.61 -8.69 12.29
C VAL A 198 16.58 -9.75 11.75
N PRO A 199 16.85 -10.86 12.45
CA PRO A 199 17.70 -11.91 11.93
C PRO A 199 17.03 -12.64 10.76
N PHE A 200 17.79 -12.88 9.69
CA PHE A 200 17.32 -13.58 8.49
C PHE A 200 17.91 -14.99 8.43
N GLY A 201 17.05 -15.98 8.20
CA GLY A 201 17.44 -17.38 7.94
C GLY A 201 17.26 -17.76 6.46
N PRO A 202 17.57 -19.01 6.08
CA PRO A 202 17.30 -19.53 4.73
C PRO A 202 15.81 -19.46 4.35
N GLU A 203 14.92 -19.63 5.33
CA GLU A 203 13.46 -19.52 5.19
C GLU A 203 12.93 -18.07 5.10
N SER A 204 13.81 -17.08 5.19
CA SER A 204 13.47 -15.66 5.07
C SER A 204 13.32 -15.28 3.59
N ARG A 205 12.25 -15.78 2.97
CA ARG A 205 11.83 -15.46 1.61
C ARG A 205 10.32 -15.22 1.52
N ALA A 206 9.90 -14.37 0.59
CA ALA A 206 8.51 -14.00 0.36
C ALA A 206 7.73 -15.07 -0.41
N PHE A 207 8.41 -15.75 -1.33
CA PHE A 207 7.86 -16.76 -2.23
C PHE A 207 8.55 -18.10 -1.98
N ARG A 208 7.78 -19.17 -2.07
CA ARG A 208 8.25 -20.56 -1.91
C ARG A 208 8.22 -21.34 -3.22
N TYR A 209 7.34 -20.98 -4.15
CA TYR A 209 7.19 -21.69 -5.42
C TYR A 209 7.16 -20.73 -6.63
N PRO A 210 7.66 -21.15 -7.81
CA PRO A 210 7.68 -20.31 -9.02
C PRO A 210 6.30 -19.79 -9.43
N GLU A 211 5.25 -20.62 -9.26
CA GLU A 211 3.86 -20.29 -9.61
C GLU A 211 3.33 -19.11 -8.79
N GLU A 212 3.86 -18.90 -7.57
CA GLU A 212 3.47 -17.77 -6.73
C GLU A 212 3.99 -16.43 -7.30
N LEU A 213 5.19 -16.44 -7.88
CA LEU A 213 5.76 -15.28 -8.55
C LEU A 213 4.99 -14.97 -9.82
N ASP A 214 4.70 -15.99 -10.63
CA ASP A 214 3.95 -15.83 -11.89
C ASP A 214 2.52 -15.33 -11.62
N ALA A 215 1.83 -15.89 -10.64
CA ALA A 215 0.52 -15.42 -10.21
C ALA A 215 0.57 -13.97 -9.69
N TYR A 216 1.61 -13.59 -8.92
CA TYR A 216 1.76 -12.20 -8.47
C TYR A 216 1.91 -11.24 -9.66
N LEU A 217 2.79 -11.57 -10.61
CA LEU A 217 3.08 -10.76 -11.78
C LEU A 217 1.85 -10.63 -12.68
N ALA A 218 1.12 -11.72 -12.93
CA ALA A 218 -0.12 -11.70 -13.69
C ALA A 218 -1.18 -10.78 -13.04
N LEU A 219 -1.40 -10.91 -11.73
CA LEU A 219 -2.33 -10.05 -11.00
C LEU A 219 -1.88 -8.59 -10.96
N HIS A 220 -0.56 -8.33 -10.94
CA HIS A 220 -0.03 -6.97 -11.03
C HIS A 220 -0.28 -6.37 -12.40
N ALA A 221 0.02 -7.09 -13.48
CA ALA A 221 -0.19 -6.66 -14.86
C ALA A 221 -1.67 -6.31 -15.13
N LEU A 222 -2.60 -7.13 -14.65
CA LEU A 222 -4.04 -6.82 -14.72
C LEU A 222 -4.40 -5.53 -13.96
N GLY A 223 -3.76 -5.30 -12.81
CA GLY A 223 -3.95 -4.08 -12.03
C GLY A 223 -3.44 -2.81 -12.73
N GLU A 224 -2.34 -2.91 -13.47
CA GLU A 224 -1.78 -1.83 -14.29
C GLU A 224 -2.64 -1.56 -15.52
N ARG A 225 -3.08 -2.62 -16.22
CA ARG A 225 -4.02 -2.53 -17.35
C ARG A 225 -5.34 -1.86 -16.97
N LEU A 226 -5.88 -2.19 -15.79
CA LEU A 226 -7.04 -1.49 -15.22
C LEU A 226 -6.77 0.00 -15.00
N ALA A 227 -5.59 0.36 -14.49
CA ALA A 227 -5.21 1.76 -14.28
C ALA A 227 -4.99 2.51 -15.59
N ALA A 228 -4.57 1.81 -16.65
CA ALA A 228 -4.44 2.33 -18.01
C ALA A 228 -5.80 2.52 -18.72
N GLY A 229 -6.90 2.07 -18.12
CA GLY A 229 -8.25 2.26 -18.65
C GLY A 229 -8.72 1.19 -19.63
N GLU A 230 -8.09 0.00 -19.63
CA GLU A 230 -8.57 -1.13 -20.43
C GLU A 230 -9.97 -1.60 -19.99
N ALA A 231 -10.73 -2.16 -20.94
CA ALA A 231 -12.11 -2.58 -20.71
C ALA A 231 -12.21 -3.63 -19.59
N VAL A 232 -13.19 -3.47 -18.71
CA VAL A 232 -13.34 -4.35 -17.53
C VAL A 232 -13.72 -5.77 -17.94
N SER A 233 -14.47 -5.94 -19.05
CA SER A 233 -14.78 -7.24 -19.64
C SER A 233 -13.52 -8.04 -19.95
N ASP A 234 -12.58 -7.45 -20.69
CA ASP A 234 -11.37 -8.11 -21.15
C ASP A 234 -10.46 -8.47 -19.97
N LEU A 235 -10.44 -7.60 -18.94
CA LEU A 235 -9.71 -7.83 -17.71
C LEU A 235 -10.35 -8.90 -16.82
N ALA A 236 -11.68 -9.01 -16.82
CA ALA A 236 -12.40 -10.04 -16.09
C ALA A 236 -12.22 -11.42 -16.73
N ASP A 237 -12.21 -11.49 -18.07
CA ASP A 237 -11.89 -12.70 -18.81
C ASP A 237 -10.46 -13.14 -18.52
N ALA A 238 -9.48 -12.23 -18.64
CA ALA A 238 -8.09 -12.52 -18.31
C ALA A 238 -7.88 -12.93 -16.82
N LEU A 239 -8.66 -12.36 -15.89
CA LEU A 239 -8.65 -12.77 -14.48
C LEU A 239 -9.24 -14.18 -14.26
N SER A 240 -10.18 -14.58 -15.10
CA SER A 240 -10.81 -15.90 -15.06
C SER A 240 -9.92 -16.97 -15.69
N GLU A 241 -9.18 -16.62 -16.74
CA GLU A 241 -8.18 -17.47 -17.38
C GLU A 241 -6.89 -17.60 -16.57
N SER A 242 -6.54 -16.58 -15.77
CA SER A 242 -5.37 -16.64 -14.90
C SER A 242 -5.47 -17.82 -13.92
N LEU A 243 -4.39 -18.60 -13.81
CA LEU A 243 -4.31 -19.71 -12.86
C LEU A 243 -4.74 -19.23 -11.47
N PRO A 244 -5.71 -19.89 -10.82
CA PRO A 244 -6.04 -19.54 -9.45
C PRO A 244 -4.76 -19.71 -8.63
N PRO A 245 -4.43 -18.75 -7.74
CA PRO A 245 -3.28 -18.92 -6.88
C PRO A 245 -3.44 -20.25 -6.14
N PRO A 246 -2.34 -21.02 -5.94
CA PRO A 246 -2.41 -22.30 -5.26
C PRO A 246 -3.24 -22.15 -3.98
N ALA A 247 -4.17 -23.09 -3.73
CA ALA A 247 -5.08 -23.02 -2.58
C ALA A 247 -4.34 -22.82 -1.24
N ALA A 248 -3.05 -23.15 -1.20
CA ALA A 248 -2.14 -22.99 -0.09
C ALA A 248 -1.53 -21.58 0.12
N ASN A 249 -1.79 -20.57 -0.74
CA ASN A 249 -1.28 -19.20 -0.54
C ASN A 249 -2.40 -18.16 -0.25
N PRO A 250 -2.76 -17.97 1.03
CA PRO A 250 -3.79 -17.00 1.44
C PRO A 250 -3.53 -15.55 1.00
N TRP A 251 -2.26 -15.16 0.86
CA TRP A 251 -1.89 -13.79 0.49
C TRP A 251 -2.19 -13.48 -0.97
N LEU A 252 -1.85 -14.39 -1.89
CA LEU A 252 -2.20 -14.25 -3.31
C LEU A 252 -3.71 -14.38 -3.54
N ALA A 253 -4.38 -15.28 -2.83
CA ALA A 253 -5.84 -15.37 -2.86
C ALA A 253 -6.48 -14.04 -2.42
N ALA A 254 -5.97 -13.40 -1.36
CA ALA A 254 -6.43 -12.09 -0.94
C ALA A 254 -6.10 -10.99 -1.97
N ARG A 255 -4.98 -11.08 -2.69
CA ARG A 255 -4.63 -10.15 -3.78
C ARG A 255 -5.60 -10.28 -4.95
N ARG A 256 -5.92 -11.51 -5.38
CA ARG A 256 -6.91 -11.78 -6.43
C ARG A 256 -8.29 -11.23 -6.06
N ARG A 257 -8.77 -11.50 -4.84
CA ARG A 257 -10.03 -10.96 -4.31
C ARG A 257 -10.09 -9.43 -4.33
N ARG A 258 -8.99 -8.76 -3.94
CA ARG A 258 -8.89 -7.29 -4.00
C ARG A 258 -8.94 -6.76 -5.43
N LEU A 259 -8.32 -7.46 -6.38
CA LEU A 259 -8.41 -7.08 -7.80
C LEU A 259 -9.83 -7.25 -8.32
N ALA A 260 -10.50 -8.36 -8.02
CA ALA A 260 -11.91 -8.58 -8.37
C ALA A 260 -12.82 -7.48 -7.78
N LEU A 261 -12.61 -7.08 -6.53
CA LEU A 261 -13.34 -5.94 -5.93
C LEU A 261 -13.09 -4.62 -6.69
N ARG A 262 -11.85 -4.34 -7.12
CA ARG A 262 -11.53 -3.13 -7.91
C ARG A 262 -12.20 -3.17 -9.28
N LEU A 263 -12.14 -4.31 -9.97
CA LEU A 263 -12.83 -4.51 -11.25
C LEU A 263 -14.34 -4.37 -11.09
N GLY A 264 -14.94 -4.96 -10.04
CA GLY A 264 -16.37 -4.88 -9.80
C GLY A 264 -16.86 -3.45 -9.53
N ARG A 265 -16.06 -2.63 -8.83
CA ARG A 265 -16.34 -1.19 -8.65
C ARG A 265 -16.30 -0.44 -9.98
N GLU A 266 -15.36 -0.78 -10.83
CA GLU A 266 -15.21 -0.16 -12.14
C GLU A 266 -16.34 -0.56 -13.09
N ALA A 267 -16.69 -1.86 -13.16
CA ALA A 267 -17.85 -2.35 -13.88
C ALA A 267 -19.15 -1.66 -13.41
N GLU A 268 -19.34 -1.51 -12.09
CA GLU A 268 -20.49 -0.79 -11.55
C GLU A 268 -20.51 0.68 -11.97
N ARG A 269 -19.35 1.34 -12.02
CA ARG A 269 -19.21 2.74 -12.48
C ARG A 269 -19.55 2.90 -13.96
N GLN A 270 -19.19 1.90 -14.77
CA GLN A 270 -19.46 1.86 -16.21
C GLN A 270 -20.89 1.41 -16.55
N GLY A 271 -21.67 0.97 -15.56
CA GLY A 271 -23.04 0.49 -15.75
C GLY A 271 -23.15 -0.99 -16.14
N GLU A 272 -22.04 -1.74 -16.12
CA GLU A 272 -21.99 -3.18 -16.40
C GLU A 272 -22.45 -4.01 -15.19
N VAL A 273 -23.76 -3.94 -14.91
CA VAL A 273 -24.36 -4.47 -13.68
C VAL A 273 -24.10 -5.97 -13.47
N ALA A 274 -24.27 -6.79 -14.51
CA ALA A 274 -24.08 -8.24 -14.42
C ALA A 274 -22.63 -8.58 -14.06
N LEU A 275 -21.68 -7.99 -14.79
CA LEU A 275 -20.25 -8.17 -14.55
C LEU A 275 -19.85 -7.71 -13.13
N ALA A 276 -20.38 -6.57 -12.67
CA ALA A 276 -20.13 -6.09 -11.32
C ALA A 276 -20.60 -7.09 -10.24
N LEU A 277 -21.80 -7.69 -10.41
CA LEU A 277 -22.32 -8.70 -9.48
C LEU A 277 -21.45 -9.95 -9.41
N ASP A 278 -20.93 -10.41 -10.55
CA ASP A 278 -20.07 -11.58 -10.64
C ASP A 278 -18.68 -11.31 -10.05
N LEU A 279 -18.10 -10.15 -10.35
CA LEU A 279 -16.82 -9.73 -9.78
C LEU A 279 -16.90 -9.51 -8.27
N TYR A 280 -18.00 -8.95 -7.75
CA TYR A 280 -18.20 -8.86 -6.31
C TYR A 280 -18.38 -10.22 -5.64
N ALA A 281 -18.96 -11.22 -6.32
CA ALA A 281 -19.02 -12.58 -5.82
C ALA A 281 -17.61 -13.19 -5.66
N GLN A 282 -16.70 -12.88 -6.59
CA GLN A 282 -15.30 -13.28 -6.53
C GLN A 282 -14.45 -12.46 -5.54
N GLY A 283 -14.91 -11.26 -5.14
CA GLY A 283 -14.19 -10.31 -4.29
C GLY A 283 -14.12 -10.68 -2.80
N GLY A 284 -14.82 -11.73 -2.37
CA GLY A 284 -14.83 -12.23 -0.99
C GLY A 284 -15.99 -11.71 -0.14
N GLU A 285 -15.96 -12.08 1.14
CA GLU A 285 -17.15 -11.97 2.00
C GLU A 285 -17.28 -10.63 2.73
N ASP A 286 -16.24 -9.81 2.81
CA ASP A 286 -16.29 -8.56 3.56
C ASP A 286 -16.87 -7.41 2.71
N GLU A 287 -16.05 -6.48 2.25
CA GLU A 287 -16.54 -5.33 1.49
C GLU A 287 -17.25 -5.72 0.18
N ALA A 288 -16.73 -6.71 -0.56
CA ALA A 288 -17.29 -7.08 -1.85
C ALA A 288 -18.72 -7.62 -1.72
N LEU A 289 -19.00 -8.44 -0.70
CA LEU A 289 -20.36 -8.88 -0.40
C LEU A 289 -21.27 -7.69 -0.09
N VAL A 290 -20.85 -6.75 0.77
CA VAL A 290 -21.68 -5.58 1.12
C VAL A 290 -22.02 -4.76 -0.14
N ARG A 291 -21.07 -4.59 -1.06
CA ARG A 291 -21.33 -3.92 -2.35
C ARG A 291 -22.28 -4.71 -3.23
N ARG A 292 -22.09 -6.04 -3.35
CA ARG A 292 -23.00 -6.93 -4.08
C ARG A 292 -24.43 -6.81 -3.57
N LEU A 293 -24.61 -6.86 -2.26
CA LEU A 293 -25.92 -6.78 -1.62
C LEU A 293 -26.60 -5.42 -1.86
N ARG A 294 -25.85 -4.31 -1.78
CA ARG A 294 -26.36 -2.97 -2.10
C ARG A 294 -26.73 -2.82 -3.58
N LEU A 295 -25.95 -3.42 -4.47
CA LEU A 295 -26.26 -3.44 -5.90
C LEU A 295 -27.56 -4.21 -6.16
N LEU A 296 -27.75 -5.40 -5.56
CA LEU A 296 -28.99 -6.15 -5.63
C LEU A 296 -30.19 -5.39 -5.05
N GLU A 297 -30.01 -4.70 -3.91
CA GLU A 297 -31.04 -3.83 -3.32
C GLU A 297 -31.45 -2.73 -4.32
N ARG A 298 -30.48 -2.07 -4.98
CA ARG A 298 -30.75 -1.02 -5.98
C ARG A 298 -31.48 -1.55 -7.21
N LEU A 299 -31.26 -2.80 -7.60
CA LEU A 299 -31.95 -3.46 -8.71
C LEU A 299 -33.35 -3.97 -8.35
N GLY A 300 -33.76 -3.87 -7.08
CA GLY A 300 -35.02 -4.42 -6.60
C GLY A 300 -35.00 -5.93 -6.37
N GLU A 301 -33.85 -6.59 -6.49
CA GLU A 301 -33.65 -8.02 -6.21
C GLU A 301 -33.57 -8.30 -4.70
N HIS A 302 -34.54 -7.79 -3.94
CA HIS A 302 -34.53 -7.80 -2.48
C HIS A 302 -34.48 -9.22 -1.89
N ARG A 303 -35.17 -10.19 -2.51
CA ARG A 303 -35.18 -11.59 -2.06
C ARG A 303 -33.79 -12.19 -2.15
N ARG A 304 -33.16 -12.10 -3.32
CA ARG A 304 -31.79 -12.59 -3.55
C ARG A 304 -30.78 -11.91 -2.63
N ALA A 305 -30.92 -10.60 -2.42
CA ALA A 305 -30.08 -9.88 -1.46
C ALA A 305 -30.25 -10.41 -0.03
N LEU A 306 -31.50 -10.65 0.40
CA LEU A 306 -31.77 -11.16 1.75
C LEU A 306 -31.25 -12.59 1.93
N ASP A 307 -31.45 -13.46 0.95
CA ASP A 307 -31.01 -14.86 0.99
C ASP A 307 -29.48 -14.96 1.06
N LEU A 308 -28.76 -14.05 0.40
CA LEU A 308 -27.30 -13.94 0.51
C LEU A 308 -26.84 -13.33 1.84
N ALA A 309 -27.59 -12.35 2.38
CA ALA A 309 -27.22 -11.64 3.61
C ALA A 309 -27.47 -12.46 4.88
N ARG A 310 -28.53 -13.29 4.90
CA ARG A 310 -28.99 -13.99 6.10
C ARG A 310 -27.93 -14.91 6.72
N PRO A 311 -27.24 -15.81 5.97
CA PRO A 311 -26.23 -16.69 6.57
C PRO A 311 -25.05 -15.91 7.18
N CYS A 312 -24.78 -14.71 6.67
CA CYS A 312 -23.66 -13.87 7.12
C CYS A 312 -23.96 -13.11 8.42
N LEU A 313 -25.21 -13.06 8.88
CA LEU A 313 -25.55 -12.43 10.17
C LEU A 313 -25.04 -13.24 11.36
N ASP A 314 -25.09 -14.57 11.25
CA ASP A 314 -24.69 -15.48 12.33
C ASP A 314 -23.17 -15.57 12.46
N ALA A 315 -22.46 -15.51 11.33
CA ALA A 315 -21.01 -15.58 11.26
C ALA A 315 -20.43 -14.50 10.33
N PRO A 316 -20.44 -13.22 10.74
CA PRO A 316 -19.90 -12.17 9.89
C PRO A 316 -18.37 -12.21 9.83
N ALA A 317 -17.83 -11.94 8.65
CA ALA A 317 -16.41 -11.91 8.36
C ALA A 317 -15.65 -10.77 9.05
N SER A 318 -16.35 -9.67 9.38
CA SER A 318 -15.78 -8.52 10.08
C SER A 318 -16.84 -7.73 10.84
N GLU A 319 -16.42 -6.85 11.77
CA GLU A 319 -17.35 -5.92 12.41
C GLU A 319 -17.97 -4.92 11.42
N ALA A 320 -17.23 -4.54 10.37
CA ALA A 320 -17.73 -3.64 9.34
C ALA A 320 -18.85 -4.31 8.52
N GLN A 321 -18.66 -5.59 8.16
CA GLN A 321 -19.68 -6.39 7.50
C GLN A 321 -20.89 -6.55 8.42
N ARG A 322 -20.69 -6.91 9.71
CA ARG A 322 -21.77 -7.01 10.71
C ARG A 322 -22.60 -5.72 10.75
N GLN A 323 -21.95 -4.56 10.92
CA GLN A 323 -22.64 -3.26 10.99
C GLN A 323 -23.42 -2.95 9.70
N ALA A 324 -22.87 -3.29 8.53
CA ALA A 324 -23.56 -3.12 7.26
C ALA A 324 -24.80 -4.02 7.15
N LEU A 325 -24.68 -5.29 7.54
CA LEU A 325 -25.76 -6.27 7.50
C LEU A 325 -26.89 -5.92 8.47
N THR A 326 -26.57 -5.50 9.70
CA THR A 326 -27.56 -5.05 10.69
C THR A 326 -28.39 -3.87 10.20
N ARG A 327 -27.84 -3.01 9.33
CA ARG A 327 -28.58 -1.90 8.71
C ARG A 327 -29.35 -2.30 7.44
N LEU A 328 -28.82 -3.27 6.70
CA LEU A 328 -29.36 -3.68 5.40
C LEU A 328 -30.52 -4.66 5.54
N VAL A 329 -30.36 -5.71 6.35
CA VAL A 329 -31.34 -6.81 6.46
C VAL A 329 -32.72 -6.31 6.89
N PRO A 330 -32.88 -5.45 7.91
CA PRO A 330 -34.19 -4.93 8.29
C PRO A 330 -34.88 -4.14 7.16
N ARG A 331 -34.11 -3.44 6.31
CA ARG A 331 -34.67 -2.74 5.13
C ARG A 331 -35.17 -3.75 4.09
N LEU A 332 -34.41 -4.81 3.83
CA LEU A 332 -34.78 -5.86 2.89
C LEU A 332 -36.03 -6.61 3.36
N GLU A 333 -36.10 -6.97 4.64
CA GLU A 333 -37.28 -7.61 5.24
C GLU A 333 -38.52 -6.72 5.12
N LYS A 334 -38.40 -5.43 5.45
CA LYS A 334 -39.48 -4.47 5.29
C LYS A 334 -39.94 -4.35 3.82
N ARG A 335 -39.02 -4.32 2.87
CA ARG A 335 -39.33 -4.28 1.43
C ARG A 335 -40.04 -5.54 0.94
N LEU A 336 -39.82 -6.68 1.59
CA LEU A 336 -40.43 -7.97 1.26
C LEU A 336 -41.70 -8.26 2.08
N GLY A 337 -42.13 -7.37 2.97
CA GLY A 337 -43.29 -7.59 3.85
C GLY A 337 -43.07 -8.69 4.88
N LEU A 338 -41.82 -8.98 5.24
CA LEU A 338 -41.47 -9.99 6.24
C LEU A 338 -41.46 -9.38 7.66
N MET A 339 -41.48 -10.25 8.67
CA MET A 339 -41.21 -9.84 10.05
C MET A 339 -39.81 -9.21 10.12
N VAL A 340 -39.74 -7.97 10.59
CA VAL A 340 -38.50 -7.20 10.65
C VAL A 340 -37.71 -7.60 11.88
N THR A 341 -36.46 -8.01 11.68
CA THR A 341 -35.50 -8.25 12.74
C THR A 341 -35.13 -6.89 13.37
N PRO A 342 -35.39 -6.68 14.68
CA PRO A 342 -35.06 -5.41 15.32
C PRO A 342 -33.55 -5.22 15.37
N SER A 343 -33.09 -4.02 14.98
CA SER A 343 -31.71 -3.59 15.23
C SER A 343 -31.59 -3.09 16.65
N SER A 344 -30.58 -3.56 17.39
CA SER A 344 -30.19 -2.90 18.64
C SER A 344 -29.77 -1.46 18.34
N PRO A 345 -30.20 -0.48 19.16
CA PRO A 345 -29.76 0.90 19.00
C PRO A 345 -28.25 0.99 19.26
N GLU A 346 -27.57 1.82 18.46
CA GLU A 346 -26.16 2.11 18.68
C GLU A 346 -26.02 2.87 20.02
N PRO A 347 -25.05 2.49 20.89
CA PRO A 347 -24.84 3.19 22.15
C PRO A 347 -24.61 4.68 21.90
N ALA A 348 -25.31 5.54 22.65
CA ALA A 348 -25.16 6.98 22.52
C ALA A 348 -23.90 7.42 23.30
N PRO A 349 -22.84 7.92 22.62
CA PRO A 349 -21.67 8.42 23.32
C PRO A 349 -22.01 9.69 24.10
N GLU A 350 -21.20 10.00 25.11
CA GLU A 350 -21.23 11.31 25.79
C GLU A 350 -21.07 12.42 24.73
N GLN A 351 -21.88 13.48 24.82
CA GLN A 351 -21.83 14.59 23.88
C GLN A 351 -21.45 15.89 24.60
N LEU A 352 -20.46 16.58 24.06
CA LEU A 352 -20.09 17.95 24.41
C LEU A 352 -20.50 18.86 23.25
N THR A 353 -21.04 20.05 23.55
CA THR A 353 -21.27 21.08 22.52
C THR A 353 -20.48 22.32 22.89
N LEU A 354 -19.63 22.80 22.00
CA LEU A 354 -18.85 24.02 22.17
C LEU A 354 -19.27 25.06 21.12
N THR A 355 -19.39 26.31 21.56
CA THR A 355 -19.51 27.47 20.68
C THR A 355 -18.18 28.19 20.69
N LEU A 356 -17.45 28.15 19.58
CA LEU A 356 -16.12 28.71 19.45
C LEU A 356 -16.13 29.86 18.43
N PRO A 357 -15.29 30.90 18.59
CA PRO A 357 -15.06 31.86 17.52
C PRO A 357 -14.53 31.11 16.28
N GLN A 358 -14.88 31.60 15.09
CA GLN A 358 -14.41 30.98 13.85
C GLN A 358 -12.87 30.95 13.83
N ALA A 359 -12.30 29.75 13.74
CA ALA A 359 -10.85 29.57 13.81
C ALA A 359 -10.16 30.34 12.68
N ALA A 360 -9.26 31.26 13.03
CA ALA A 360 -8.47 32.03 12.07
C ALA A 360 -7.42 31.18 11.33
N GLY A 361 -7.23 29.92 11.75
CA GLY A 361 -6.38 28.90 11.15
C GLY A 361 -6.29 27.64 12.04
N GLY A 362 -5.78 26.53 11.51
CA GLY A 362 -5.38 25.37 12.33
C GLY A 362 -6.39 24.21 12.50
N GLY A 363 -7.59 24.27 11.91
CA GLY A 363 -8.58 23.19 11.98
C GLY A 363 -9.50 23.25 13.21
N VAL A 364 -10.66 22.57 13.15
CA VAL A 364 -11.67 22.60 14.22
C VAL A 364 -11.18 21.86 15.47
N GLU A 365 -10.40 20.80 15.26
CA GLU A 365 -9.85 19.93 16.27
C GLU A 365 -8.82 20.66 17.14
N ARG A 366 -7.97 21.48 16.52
CA ARG A 366 -7.01 22.33 17.22
C ARG A 366 -7.71 23.40 18.05
N ALA A 367 -8.76 24.03 17.51
CA ALA A 367 -9.55 25.01 18.25
C ALA A 367 -10.20 24.40 19.50
N VAL A 368 -10.71 23.17 19.40
CA VAL A 368 -11.23 22.42 20.56
C VAL A 368 -10.12 22.09 21.55
N ALA A 369 -8.96 21.63 21.07
CA ALA A 369 -7.83 21.31 21.93
C ALA A 369 -7.35 22.53 22.73
N GLU A 370 -7.19 23.67 22.07
CA GLU A 370 -6.80 24.95 22.69
C GLU A 370 -7.86 25.44 23.68
N HIS A 371 -9.14 25.28 23.38
CA HIS A 371 -10.23 25.70 24.27
C HIS A 371 -10.33 24.85 25.55
N LEU A 372 -10.10 23.53 25.44
CA LEU A 372 -10.25 22.60 26.56
C LEU A 372 -8.97 22.45 27.41
N ALA A 373 -7.81 22.84 26.89
CA ALA A 373 -6.54 22.69 27.58
C ALA A 373 -6.41 23.63 28.77
N THR A 374 -6.06 23.07 29.93
CA THR A 374 -5.55 23.82 31.09
C THR A 374 -4.22 23.22 31.54
N PRO A 375 -3.43 23.89 32.40
CA PRO A 375 -2.21 23.31 32.95
C PRO A 375 -2.43 21.97 33.67
N GLU A 376 -3.57 21.79 34.33
CA GLU A 376 -3.95 20.58 35.06
C GLU A 376 -4.65 19.53 34.18
N ALA A 377 -5.15 19.95 33.02
CA ALA A 377 -5.88 19.12 32.07
C ALA A 377 -5.39 19.34 30.63
N PRO A 378 -4.10 19.03 30.33
CA PRO A 378 -3.56 19.20 28.99
C PRO A 378 -4.32 18.36 27.95
N VAL A 379 -4.50 18.95 26.76
CA VAL A 379 -5.15 18.30 25.62
C VAL A 379 -4.14 18.15 24.48
N ARG A 380 -4.09 16.97 23.87
CA ARG A 380 -3.20 16.66 22.76
C ARG A 380 -4.01 16.09 21.60
N TYR A 381 -3.74 16.58 20.39
CA TYR A 381 -4.21 15.98 19.15
C TYR A 381 -3.38 14.74 18.85
N VAL A 382 -4.03 13.58 18.73
CA VAL A 382 -3.36 12.27 18.62
C VAL A 382 -3.96 11.34 17.58
N GLU A 383 -5.23 11.51 17.20
CA GLU A 383 -5.99 10.58 16.37
C GLU A 383 -5.67 9.10 16.70
N ASN A 384 -5.28 8.33 15.67
CA ASN A 384 -4.92 6.93 15.76
C ASN A 384 -3.54 6.69 16.37
N GLY A 385 -2.67 7.69 16.41
CA GLY A 385 -1.24 7.51 16.65
C GLY A 385 -0.87 7.19 18.11
N LEU A 386 -1.65 7.66 19.09
CA LEU A 386 -1.34 7.39 20.49
C LEU A 386 -1.55 5.92 20.88
N LEU A 387 -2.78 5.40 20.76
CA LEU A 387 -3.08 4.04 21.20
C LEU A 387 -2.37 2.99 20.33
N THR A 388 -2.26 3.22 19.02
CA THR A 388 -1.48 2.34 18.15
C THR A 388 0.02 2.42 18.45
N GLY A 389 0.55 3.62 18.73
CA GLY A 389 1.94 3.81 19.13
C GLY A 389 2.29 3.09 20.43
N LEU A 390 1.47 3.25 21.48
CA LEU A 390 1.66 2.53 22.75
C LEU A 390 1.57 1.00 22.57
N PHE A 391 0.65 0.51 21.73
CA PHE A 391 0.59 -0.90 21.35
C PHE A 391 1.89 -1.35 20.67
N GLY A 392 2.35 -0.59 19.69
CA GLY A 392 3.58 -0.87 18.94
C GLY A 392 4.82 -0.91 19.84
N LEU A 393 4.92 -0.01 20.82
CA LEU A 393 6.01 0.00 21.80
C LEU A 393 5.93 -1.19 22.76
N LEU A 394 4.76 -1.52 23.30
CA LEU A 394 4.63 -2.64 24.24
C LEU A 394 4.86 -3.99 23.55
N CYS A 395 4.37 -4.14 22.32
CA CYS A 395 4.38 -5.40 21.57
C CYS A 395 5.51 -5.47 20.52
N TRP A 396 6.53 -4.61 20.63
CA TRP A 396 7.59 -4.49 19.62
C TRP A 396 8.27 -5.83 19.32
N GLU A 397 8.63 -6.58 20.35
CA GLU A 397 9.26 -7.91 20.24
C GLU A 397 8.36 -8.93 19.52
N ALA A 398 7.04 -8.85 19.72
CA ALA A 398 6.09 -9.73 19.04
C ALA A 398 5.95 -9.33 17.56
N ILE A 399 5.82 -8.03 17.28
CA ILE A 399 5.64 -7.49 15.92
C ILE A 399 6.86 -7.81 15.04
N PHE A 400 8.07 -7.60 15.57
CA PHE A 400 9.34 -7.82 14.87
C PHE A 400 9.94 -9.21 15.08
N ALA A 401 9.13 -10.18 15.55
CA ALA A 401 9.58 -11.56 15.70
C ALA A 401 10.01 -12.15 14.33
N PRO A 402 11.19 -12.80 14.24
CA PRO A 402 11.77 -13.33 13.00
C PRO A 402 11.10 -14.63 12.56
N LEU A 403 9.80 -14.61 12.29
CA LEU A 403 9.07 -15.77 11.81
C LEU A 403 9.34 -16.01 10.30
N PRO A 404 9.31 -17.28 9.83
CA PRO A 404 9.46 -17.59 8.41
C PRO A 404 8.48 -16.80 7.52
N GLY A 405 9.00 -16.16 6.48
CA GLY A 405 8.24 -15.32 5.56
C GLY A 405 7.70 -14.00 6.12
N ALA A 406 7.96 -13.66 7.39
CA ALA A 406 7.59 -12.35 7.95
C ALA A 406 8.59 -11.27 7.54
N PHE A 407 9.89 -11.59 7.60
CA PHE A 407 10.99 -10.72 7.21
C PHE A 407 11.96 -11.46 6.29
N PHE A 408 12.32 -10.83 5.16
CA PHE A 408 13.13 -11.39 4.09
C PHE A 408 14.02 -10.38 3.36
N HIS A 409 13.95 -9.09 3.72
CA HIS A 409 14.96 -8.08 3.36
C HIS A 409 15.07 -7.00 4.46
N PRO A 410 16.15 -6.18 4.48
CA PRO A 410 16.36 -5.16 5.52
C PRO A 410 15.37 -4.00 5.51
N PHE A 411 14.75 -3.72 4.36
CA PHE A 411 13.90 -2.54 4.14
C PHE A 411 12.41 -2.74 4.51
N GLN A 412 12.14 -3.41 5.64
CA GLN A 412 10.78 -3.73 6.09
C GLN A 412 10.40 -2.92 7.32
N SER A 413 9.44 -2.01 7.17
CA SER A 413 8.89 -1.25 8.30
C SER A 413 8.08 -2.13 9.25
N GLY A 414 7.59 -3.29 8.78
CA GLY A 414 6.90 -4.29 9.57
C GLY A 414 6.85 -5.63 8.84
N PRO A 415 6.30 -6.67 9.49
CA PRO A 415 6.28 -8.02 8.92
C PRO A 415 5.32 -8.10 7.72
N ALA A 416 5.69 -8.85 6.69
CA ALA A 416 4.88 -9.02 5.48
C ALA A 416 3.54 -9.73 5.74
N ASP A 417 3.43 -10.46 6.85
CA ASP A 417 2.20 -11.13 7.28
C ASP A 417 1.32 -10.28 8.20
N LEU A 418 1.63 -9.00 8.44
CA LEU A 418 0.94 -8.13 9.43
C LEU A 418 -0.60 -8.16 9.34
N TYR A 419 -1.14 -8.24 8.11
CA TYR A 419 -2.58 -8.24 7.86
C TYR A 419 -3.12 -9.59 7.36
N ARG A 420 -2.37 -10.68 7.60
CA ARG A 420 -2.86 -12.03 7.35
C ARG A 420 -3.70 -12.49 8.55
N PRO A 421 -4.75 -13.32 8.35
CA PRO A 421 -5.62 -13.77 9.44
C PRO A 421 -4.90 -14.52 10.57
N ASP A 422 -3.78 -15.17 10.25
CA ASP A 422 -2.96 -15.95 11.17
C ASP A 422 -1.83 -15.14 11.83
N PHE A 423 -1.70 -13.84 11.56
CA PHE A 423 -0.62 -12.99 12.11
C PHE A 423 -0.48 -13.13 13.63
N VAL A 424 -1.62 -13.02 14.33
CA VAL A 424 -1.67 -13.06 15.79
C VAL A 424 -1.52 -14.48 16.30
N SER A 425 -2.16 -15.48 15.67
CA SER A 425 -2.06 -16.88 16.14
C SER A 425 -0.62 -17.40 16.06
N ARG A 426 0.13 -17.04 15.00
CA ARG A 426 1.56 -17.35 14.85
C ARG A 426 2.45 -16.74 15.94
N ARG A 427 1.97 -15.69 16.62
CA ARG A 427 2.71 -14.92 17.63
C ARG A 427 2.00 -14.90 18.99
N ARG A 428 1.00 -15.77 19.21
CA ARG A 428 0.09 -15.71 20.37
C ARG A 428 0.85 -15.60 21.69
N ALA A 429 1.75 -16.54 21.95
CA ALA A 429 2.56 -16.54 23.17
C ALA A 429 3.39 -15.25 23.38
N ARG A 430 3.88 -14.62 22.31
CA ARG A 430 4.65 -13.37 22.41
C ARG A 430 3.73 -12.19 22.72
N PHE A 431 2.58 -12.10 22.06
CA PHE A 431 1.59 -11.06 22.37
C PHE A 431 1.08 -11.21 23.81
N ASP A 432 0.76 -12.43 24.24
CA ASP A 432 0.27 -12.69 25.59
C ASP A 432 1.32 -12.28 26.64
N ALA A 433 2.61 -12.57 26.39
CA ALA A 433 3.72 -12.14 27.25
C ALA A 433 3.88 -10.60 27.29
N CYS A 434 3.75 -9.92 26.14
CA CYS A 434 3.78 -8.45 26.09
C CYS A 434 2.62 -7.84 26.88
N LEU A 435 1.39 -8.38 26.71
CA LEU A 435 0.20 -7.88 27.40
C LEU A 435 0.22 -8.18 28.90
N ALA A 436 0.82 -9.31 29.34
CA ALA A 436 0.96 -9.64 30.76
C ALA A 436 1.75 -8.58 31.56
N ARG A 437 2.61 -7.79 30.92
CA ARG A 437 3.31 -6.65 31.56
C ARG A 437 2.35 -5.56 32.07
N LEU A 438 1.12 -5.52 31.56
CA LEU A 438 0.07 -4.60 32.04
C LEU A 438 -0.43 -4.99 33.43
N ASP A 439 -0.24 -6.25 33.85
CA ASP A 439 -0.71 -6.77 35.14
C ASP A 439 0.27 -6.47 36.28
N SER A 440 1.58 -6.44 36.00
CA SER A 440 2.63 -6.20 37.00
C SER A 440 3.04 -4.73 37.17
N GLY A 441 2.51 -3.83 36.34
CA GLY A 441 2.89 -2.41 36.31
C GLY A 441 4.19 -2.12 35.54
N ASP A 442 4.95 -3.15 35.18
CA ASP A 442 6.23 -3.06 34.45
C ASP A 442 6.08 -2.50 33.02
N TYR A 443 4.85 -2.52 32.47
CA TYR A 443 4.57 -2.01 31.13
C TYR A 443 5.10 -0.59 30.90
N ARG A 444 5.05 0.28 31.93
CA ARG A 444 5.53 1.67 31.80
C ARG A 444 7.03 1.71 31.53
N GLN A 445 7.81 0.92 32.26
CA GLN A 445 9.26 0.83 32.05
C GLN A 445 9.57 0.17 30.71
N ALA A 446 8.85 -0.90 30.35
CA ALA A 446 9.02 -1.58 29.07
C ALA A 446 8.75 -0.67 27.86
N ILE A 447 7.68 0.12 27.92
CA ILE A 447 7.35 1.11 26.88
C ILE A 447 8.43 2.18 26.78
N ARG A 448 8.89 2.76 27.91
CA ARG A 448 9.97 3.76 27.91
C ARG A 448 11.29 3.21 27.36
N ALA A 449 11.66 1.99 27.76
CA ALA A 449 12.86 1.34 27.29
C ALA A 449 12.80 1.10 25.77
N THR A 450 11.65 0.64 25.27
CA THR A 450 11.43 0.44 23.83
C THR A 450 11.47 1.76 23.09
N TRP A 451 10.79 2.79 23.59
CA TRP A 451 10.82 4.13 22.97
C TRP A 451 12.26 4.65 22.86
N ALA A 452 13.04 4.57 23.94
CA ALA A 452 14.44 5.03 23.93
C ALA A 452 15.33 4.21 22.98
N ALA A 453 15.17 2.89 22.97
CA ALA A 453 16.02 2.01 22.16
C ALA A 453 15.65 2.02 20.66
N LYS A 454 14.38 2.28 20.33
CA LYS A 454 13.83 2.11 18.97
C LYS A 454 13.44 3.42 18.30
N HIS A 455 13.66 4.56 18.96
CA HIS A 455 13.32 5.89 18.43
C HIS A 455 13.85 6.10 17.00
N GLY A 456 12.96 6.54 16.10
CA GLY A 456 13.29 6.81 14.70
C GLY A 456 13.33 5.57 13.79
N LEU A 457 13.08 4.35 14.30
CA LEU A 457 12.94 3.16 13.46
C LEU A 457 11.55 3.09 12.82
N ALA A 458 11.47 2.82 11.53
CA ALA A 458 10.22 2.61 10.81
C ALA A 458 9.36 1.54 11.49
N SER A 459 8.09 1.85 11.68
CA SER A 459 7.12 0.98 12.38
C SER A 459 5.73 1.14 11.75
N PRO A 460 4.92 0.07 11.66
CA PRO A 460 3.55 0.18 11.16
C PRO A 460 2.60 0.87 12.15
N PHE A 461 3.00 1.04 13.41
CA PHE A 461 2.14 1.54 14.49
C PHE A 461 2.68 2.78 15.20
N VAL A 462 4.00 2.99 15.25
CA VAL A 462 4.59 4.10 16.01
C VAL A 462 4.90 5.28 15.08
N ALA A 463 4.18 6.39 15.28
CA ALA A 463 4.47 7.67 14.66
C ALA A 463 5.35 8.52 15.59
N TRP A 464 6.68 8.46 15.42
CA TRP A 464 7.64 9.08 16.34
C TRP A 464 7.49 10.59 16.49
N GLU A 465 7.20 11.30 15.40
CA GLU A 465 6.99 12.76 15.40
C GLU A 465 5.77 13.17 16.25
N LEU A 466 4.77 12.28 16.36
CA LEU A 466 3.59 12.52 17.18
C LEU A 466 3.83 12.07 18.63
N LEU A 467 4.36 10.86 18.81
CA LEU A 467 4.58 10.25 20.11
C LEU A 467 5.93 10.69 20.69
N ASP A 468 6.05 12.00 20.90
CA ASP A 468 7.16 12.62 21.59
C ASP A 468 7.24 12.19 23.07
N ARG A 469 8.33 12.58 23.74
CA ARG A 469 8.56 12.19 25.13
C ARG A 469 7.49 12.73 26.08
N GLU A 470 6.99 13.94 25.85
CA GLU A 470 6.01 14.58 26.72
C GLU A 470 4.65 13.88 26.64
N LEU A 471 4.16 13.62 25.43
CA LEU A 471 2.93 12.87 25.20
C LEU A 471 3.04 11.46 25.76
N LEU A 472 4.20 10.80 25.59
CA LEU A 472 4.43 9.47 26.14
C LEU A 472 4.28 9.45 27.66
N GLU A 473 4.96 10.35 28.38
CA GLU A 473 4.90 10.38 29.84
C GLU A 473 3.51 10.79 30.34
N LEU A 474 2.88 11.76 29.68
CA LEU A 474 1.50 12.17 29.97
C LEU A 474 0.53 10.98 29.85
N ALA A 475 0.63 10.23 28.76
CA ALA A 475 -0.20 9.05 28.53
C ALA A 475 0.07 7.95 29.57
N LEU A 476 1.33 7.64 29.89
CA LEU A 476 1.66 6.61 30.89
C LEU A 476 1.23 6.97 32.32
N ALA A 477 1.13 8.27 32.62
CA ALA A 477 0.60 8.78 33.89
C ALA A 477 -0.93 8.74 33.97
N SER A 478 -1.63 8.93 32.85
CA SER A 478 -3.08 9.10 32.82
C SER A 478 -3.89 7.87 32.39
N LEU A 479 -3.35 6.98 31.55
CA LEU A 479 -4.12 5.83 31.04
C LEU A 479 -4.02 4.61 31.96
N PRO A 480 -5.16 4.09 32.46
CA PRO A 480 -5.19 2.85 33.23
C PRO A 480 -4.75 1.63 32.41
N PRO A 481 -4.00 0.67 32.99
CA PRO A 481 -3.54 -0.52 32.27
C PRO A 481 -4.68 -1.40 31.75
N ALA A 482 -5.80 -1.47 32.46
CA ALA A 482 -6.99 -2.22 32.02
C ALA A 482 -7.59 -1.66 30.72
N HIS A 483 -7.59 -0.34 30.54
CA HIS A 483 -8.05 0.30 29.31
C HIS A 483 -7.08 0.04 28.15
N LEU A 484 -5.77 0.12 28.41
CA LEU A 484 -4.75 -0.25 27.42
C LEU A 484 -4.91 -1.71 26.97
N ARG A 485 -5.09 -2.64 27.91
CA ARG A 485 -5.35 -4.06 27.61
C ARG A 485 -6.55 -4.21 26.67
N ALA A 486 -7.69 -3.63 27.03
CA ALA A 486 -8.91 -3.70 26.23
C ALA A 486 -8.69 -3.17 24.80
N CYS A 487 -8.05 -2.00 24.66
CA CYS A 487 -7.73 -1.42 23.35
C CYS A 487 -6.77 -2.29 22.54
N PHE A 488 -5.73 -2.87 23.16
CA PHE A 488 -4.75 -3.70 22.48
C PHE A 488 -5.33 -5.05 22.04
N GLU A 489 -6.17 -5.67 22.87
CA GLU A 489 -6.91 -6.88 22.49
C GLU A 489 -7.86 -6.63 21.32
N ARG A 490 -8.54 -5.47 21.31
CA ARG A 490 -9.34 -5.03 20.16
C ARG A 490 -8.49 -4.82 18.90
N LEU A 491 -7.32 -4.19 19.01
CA LEU A 491 -6.38 -4.07 17.89
C LEU A 491 -5.97 -5.45 17.37
N LEU A 492 -5.63 -6.40 18.25
CA LEU A 492 -5.24 -7.76 17.87
C LEU A 492 -6.38 -8.59 17.25
N ALA A 493 -7.64 -8.26 17.53
CA ALA A 493 -8.78 -8.93 16.90
C ALA A 493 -8.84 -8.68 15.38
N ASP A 494 -8.53 -7.45 14.94
CA ASP A 494 -8.36 -7.10 13.53
C ASP A 494 -7.50 -5.83 13.40
N LEU A 495 -6.19 -6.00 13.22
CA LEU A 495 -5.24 -4.89 13.12
C LEU A 495 -5.53 -3.97 11.95
N LYS A 496 -6.07 -4.50 10.85
CA LYS A 496 -6.35 -3.71 9.66
C LYS A 496 -7.58 -2.84 9.85
N ALA A 497 -8.64 -3.39 10.42
CA ALA A 497 -9.91 -2.69 10.63
C ALA A 497 -9.86 -1.74 11.82
N ASN A 498 -9.13 -2.10 12.89
CA ASN A 498 -9.20 -1.39 14.17
C ASN A 498 -8.08 -0.36 14.36
N ARG A 499 -7.06 -0.31 13.51
CA ARG A 499 -6.00 0.74 13.60
C ARG A 499 -6.47 2.16 13.25
N ALA A 500 -7.71 2.33 12.80
CA ALA A 500 -8.26 3.61 12.35
C ALA A 500 -9.64 3.89 12.98
N GLY A 501 -9.98 5.17 13.12
CA GLY A 501 -11.24 5.63 13.72
C GLY A 501 -11.15 5.86 15.22
N LEU A 502 -9.94 6.00 15.76
CA LEU A 502 -9.72 6.44 17.13
C LEU A 502 -9.98 7.96 17.26
N PRO A 503 -10.37 8.45 18.44
CA PRO A 503 -10.74 9.85 18.64
C PRO A 503 -9.58 10.82 18.39
N ASP A 504 -9.90 12.00 17.86
CA ASP A 504 -8.92 13.03 17.46
C ASP A 504 -8.03 13.49 18.63
N LEU A 505 -8.62 13.70 19.80
CA LEU A 505 -7.94 14.29 20.95
C LEU A 505 -7.91 13.35 22.16
N ILE A 506 -6.91 13.56 23.01
CA ILE A 506 -6.89 13.08 24.38
C ILE A 506 -6.71 14.26 25.35
N GLN A 507 -7.57 14.34 26.35
CA GLN A 507 -7.41 15.20 27.51
C GLN A 507 -6.93 14.36 28.68
N CYS A 508 -5.82 14.74 29.31
CA CYS A 508 -5.20 13.96 30.39
C CYS A 508 -5.29 14.72 31.71
N PHE A 509 -5.57 14.00 32.81
CA PHE A 509 -5.61 14.52 34.17
C PHE A 509 -4.58 13.77 35.03
N PRO A 510 -3.27 14.05 34.87
CA PRO A 510 -2.20 13.24 35.45
C PRO A 510 -2.24 13.19 36.97
N GLY A 511 -2.61 14.30 37.64
CA GLY A 511 -2.76 14.34 39.10
C GLY A 511 -3.84 13.42 39.67
N ARG A 512 -4.78 12.95 38.81
CA ARG A 512 -5.84 12.01 39.19
C ARG A 512 -5.64 10.61 38.60
N GLY A 513 -4.67 10.43 37.70
CA GLY A 513 -4.52 9.19 36.92
C GLY A 513 -5.71 8.91 36.00
N ASP A 514 -6.26 9.97 35.38
CA ASP A 514 -7.49 9.91 34.59
C ASP A 514 -7.32 10.60 33.23
N TYR A 515 -8.24 10.36 32.29
CA TYR A 515 -8.20 10.91 30.92
C TYR A 515 -9.60 10.95 30.29
N ARG A 516 -9.69 11.58 29.12
CA ARG A 516 -10.87 11.56 28.26
C ARG A 516 -10.44 11.57 26.80
N LEU A 517 -10.98 10.67 26.01
CA LEU A 517 -10.85 10.70 24.54
C LEU A 517 -11.96 11.56 23.94
N ILE A 518 -11.64 12.37 22.94
CA ILE A 518 -12.60 13.32 22.36
C ILE A 518 -12.53 13.25 20.83
N GLU A 519 -13.64 12.86 20.22
CA GLU A 519 -13.86 12.90 18.78
C GLU A 519 -14.54 14.23 18.43
N VAL A 520 -13.91 15.04 17.59
CA VAL A 520 -14.36 16.38 17.25
C VAL A 520 -15.18 16.34 15.97
N LYS A 521 -16.30 17.07 15.96
CA LYS A 521 -17.17 17.22 14.79
C LYS A 521 -17.50 18.68 14.54
N GLY A 522 -16.96 19.20 13.44
CA GLY A 522 -17.31 20.51 12.91
C GLY A 522 -18.74 20.57 12.37
N PRO A 523 -19.24 21.77 12.01
CA PRO A 523 -20.56 21.92 11.44
C PRO A 523 -20.77 21.09 10.18
N GLY A 524 -21.81 20.24 10.18
CA GLY A 524 -22.13 19.35 9.07
C GLY A 524 -21.39 18.01 9.07
N ASP A 525 -20.37 17.83 9.91
CA ASP A 525 -19.62 16.57 9.98
C ASP A 525 -20.37 15.48 10.80
N ARG A 526 -20.18 14.23 10.38
CA ARG A 526 -20.82 13.05 10.97
C ARG A 526 -19.78 11.99 11.31
N LEU A 527 -20.05 11.24 12.37
CA LEU A 527 -19.23 10.08 12.75
C LEU A 527 -19.19 9.05 11.63
N GLN A 528 -17.97 8.68 11.25
CA GLN A 528 -17.68 7.57 10.34
C GLN A 528 -17.97 6.23 11.02
N ASP A 529 -18.15 5.17 10.23
CA ASP A 529 -18.54 3.86 10.74
C ASP A 529 -17.50 3.22 11.67
N ASN A 530 -16.21 3.38 11.39
CA ASN A 530 -15.12 2.94 12.29
C ASN A 530 -15.07 3.72 13.60
N GLN A 531 -15.29 5.04 13.57
CA GLN A 531 -15.37 5.89 14.76
C GLN A 531 -16.51 5.46 15.68
N ARG A 532 -17.68 5.18 15.11
CA ARG A 532 -18.83 4.66 15.87
C ARG A 532 -18.53 3.33 16.55
N ARG A 533 -17.86 2.41 15.85
CA ARG A 533 -17.46 1.11 16.42
C ARG A 533 -16.50 1.28 17.61
N TRP A 534 -15.54 2.20 17.50
CA TRP A 534 -14.64 2.53 18.62
C TRP A 534 -15.38 3.17 19.80
N LEU A 535 -16.28 4.13 19.56
CA LEU A 535 -17.07 4.78 20.60
C LEU A 535 -18.00 3.79 21.33
N ALA A 536 -18.67 2.90 20.60
CA ALA A 536 -19.47 1.83 21.18
C ALA A 536 -18.61 0.91 22.06
N PHE A 537 -17.44 0.50 21.57
CA PHE A 537 -16.49 -0.29 22.34
C PHE A 537 -16.01 0.42 23.60
N PHE A 538 -15.70 1.72 23.53
CA PHE A 538 -15.28 2.49 24.69
C PHE A 538 -16.37 2.52 25.77
N GLN A 539 -17.62 2.76 25.37
CA GLN A 539 -18.75 2.75 26.28
C GLN A 539 -18.96 1.38 26.95
N GLU A 540 -18.88 0.29 26.17
CA GLU A 540 -18.99 -1.09 26.70
C GLU A 540 -17.88 -1.42 27.72
N ARG A 541 -16.70 -0.81 27.58
CA ARG A 541 -15.53 -1.04 28.44
C ARG A 541 -15.35 0.00 29.54
N GLY A 542 -16.25 0.97 29.66
CA GLY A 542 -16.12 2.07 30.62
C GLY A 542 -14.95 3.01 30.34
N ILE A 543 -14.47 3.06 29.09
CA ILE A 543 -13.41 3.98 28.66
C ILE A 543 -14.02 5.37 28.42
N PRO A 544 -13.51 6.43 29.07
CA PRO A 544 -14.07 7.78 28.98
C PRO A 544 -13.84 8.36 27.58
N ALA A 545 -14.91 8.38 26.77
CA ALA A 545 -14.90 8.93 25.42
C ALA A 545 -16.14 9.80 25.16
N ALA A 546 -15.93 10.95 24.51
CA ALA A 546 -16.99 11.89 24.16
C ALA A 546 -16.90 12.35 22.71
N VAL A 547 -18.03 12.81 22.16
CA VAL A 547 -18.12 13.47 20.86
C VAL A 547 -18.33 14.97 21.10
N CYS A 548 -17.37 15.78 20.68
CA CYS A 548 -17.44 17.24 20.77
C CYS A 548 -17.98 17.84 19.48
N ARG A 549 -19.18 18.42 19.53
CA ARG A 549 -19.80 19.13 18.40
C ARG A 549 -19.49 20.63 18.49
N VAL A 550 -18.88 21.18 17.46
CA VAL A 550 -18.53 22.60 17.40
C VAL A 550 -19.59 23.38 16.63
N ARG A 551 -19.97 24.53 17.18
CA ARG A 551 -20.71 25.59 16.51
C ARG A 551 -19.82 26.83 16.45
N TRP A 552 -19.90 27.58 15.37
CA TRP A 552 -19.21 28.86 15.26
C TRP A 552 -20.08 29.97 15.86
N ALA A 553 -19.46 30.84 16.65
CA ALA A 553 -20.08 31.97 17.34
C ALA A 553 -20.48 33.09 16.39
#